data_AF-A0AAJ7NEM5-F1
#
_entry.id   AF-A0AAJ7NEM5-F1
#
_cell.length_a   1.000
_cell.length_b   1.000
_cell.length_c   1.000
_cell.angle_alpha   90.00
_cell.angle_beta   90.00
_cell.angle_gamma   90.00
#
_symmetry.space_group_name_H-M   'P 1'
#
loop_
_entity.id
_entity.type
_entity.pdbx_description
1 polymer ?
#
loop_
_entity_poly.entity_id
_entity_poly.type
_entity_poly.pdbx_seq_one_letter_code
_entity_poly.pdbx_strand_id
1 'polypeptide(L)'
;MRGTWYYDGSWLPLEIEQSKVIEEAHLNLFQKPATGQSSVSCNTPSHSYKVLHTEHFPEFHVDWHGINDVVLYSEYRHSKLMRSVTSKLGFAK
;
A
#
# COMPACT_ATOMS: atom_id res chain seq x y z
N MET A 1 4.83 7.72 13.25
CA MET A 1 5.62 7.48 12.03
C MET A 1 4.62 7.31 10.91
N ARG A 2 4.65 8.15 9.89
CA ARG A 2 3.75 7.97 8.74
C ARG A 2 4.40 6.92 7.83
N GLY A 3 3.68 5.87 7.45
CA GLY A 3 4.14 4.94 6.40
C GLY A 3 4.93 3.72 6.86
N THR A 4 4.75 3.25 8.10
CA THR A 4 5.18 1.88 8.46
C THR A 4 4.10 0.90 8.01
N TRP A 5 4.52 -0.18 7.35
CA TRP A 5 3.67 -1.26 6.88
C TRP A 5 3.85 -2.50 7.75
N TYR A 6 2.78 -3.24 7.97
CA TYR A 6 2.71 -4.39 8.87
C TYR A 6 2.05 -5.57 8.17
N TYR A 7 2.40 -6.79 8.56
CA TYR A 7 1.64 -7.98 8.17
C TYR A 7 0.29 -8.04 8.92
N ASP A 8 -0.81 -8.20 8.19
CA ASP A 8 -2.22 -8.13 8.65
C ASP A 8 -2.63 -9.22 9.67
N GLY A 9 -1.74 -10.16 10.00
CA GLY A 9 -1.99 -11.21 11.00
C GLY A 9 -1.07 -11.17 12.22
N SER A 10 0.16 -10.65 12.07
CA SER A 10 1.17 -10.69 13.13
C SER A 10 1.48 -9.31 13.71
N TRP A 11 1.03 -8.23 13.07
CA TRP A 11 1.37 -6.85 13.43
C TRP A 11 2.89 -6.60 13.49
N LEU A 12 3.66 -7.46 12.81
CA LEU A 12 5.10 -7.28 12.68
C LEU A 12 5.37 -6.23 11.60
N PRO A 13 6.17 -5.20 11.89
CA PRO A 13 6.54 -4.22 10.89
C PRO A 13 7.42 -4.86 9.83
N LEU A 14 7.25 -4.43 8.58
CA LEU A 14 8.24 -4.65 7.54
C LEU A 14 9.51 -3.84 7.85
N GLU A 15 10.62 -4.26 7.25
CA GLU A 15 11.87 -3.49 7.29
C GLU A 15 11.64 -2.06 6.81
N ILE A 16 12.39 -1.13 7.39
CA ILE A 16 12.16 0.31 7.20
C ILE A 16 12.35 0.68 5.72
N GLU A 17 13.36 0.11 5.07
CA GLU A 17 13.68 0.31 3.66
C GLU A 17 12.54 -0.17 2.76
N GLN A 18 11.98 -1.35 3.06
CA GLN A 18 10.85 -1.91 2.32
C GLN A 18 9.58 -1.09 2.55
N SER A 19 9.28 -0.76 3.81
CA SER A 19 8.14 0.10 4.19
C SER A 19 8.19 1.44 3.46
N LYS A 20 9.39 2.04 3.32
CA LYS A 20 9.57 3.31 2.62
C LYS A 20 9.20 3.23 1.14
N VAL A 21 9.67 2.17 0.44
CA VAL A 21 9.36 1.96 -0.98
C VAL A 21 7.86 1.71 -1.17
N ILE A 22 7.26 0.84 -0.35
CA ILE A 22 5.83 0.53 -0.40
C ILE A 22 4.99 1.79 -0.10
N GLU A 23 5.39 2.59 0.89
CA GLU A 23 4.75 3.87 1.18
C GLU A 23 4.84 4.83 0.00
N GLU A 24 6.01 5.00 -0.61
CA GLU A 24 6.18 5.89 -1.76
C GLU A 24 5.30 5.47 -2.94
N ALA A 25 5.28 4.18 -3.28
CA ALA A 25 4.40 3.61 -4.30
C ALA A 25 2.93 3.88 -3.98
N HIS A 26 2.51 3.60 -2.74
CA HIS A 26 1.13 3.82 -2.30
C HIS A 26 0.71 5.30 -2.37
N LEU A 27 1.58 6.23 -1.97
CA LEU A 27 1.32 7.66 -2.06
C LEU A 27 1.24 8.13 -3.52
N ASN A 28 2.10 7.59 -4.39
CA ASN A 28 2.08 7.89 -5.82
C ASN A 28 0.77 7.45 -6.49
N LEU A 29 0.20 6.31 -6.05
CA LEU A 29 -1.07 5.79 -6.56
C LEU A 29 -2.29 6.58 -6.05
N PHE A 30 -2.31 6.99 -4.77
CA PHE A 30 -3.55 7.44 -4.11
C PHE A 30 -3.53 8.86 -3.53
N GLN A 31 -2.39 9.55 -3.40
CA GLN A 31 -2.31 10.89 -2.80
C GLN A 31 -1.91 12.02 -3.75
N LYS A 32 -1.39 11.73 -4.95
CA LYS A 32 -1.11 12.79 -5.93
C LYS A 32 -2.43 13.39 -6.43
N PRO A 33 -2.67 14.72 -6.29
CA PRO A 33 -3.76 15.36 -7.00
C PRO A 33 -3.52 15.16 -8.50
N ALA A 34 -4.52 14.62 -9.19
CA ALA A 34 -4.43 14.21 -10.58
C ALA A 34 -4.14 15.41 -11.50
N THR A 35 -2.87 15.76 -11.67
CA THR A 35 -2.43 16.60 -12.78
C THR A 35 -2.37 15.71 -14.02
N GLY A 36 -3.54 15.47 -14.63
CA GLY A 36 -3.65 15.06 -16.02
C GLY A 36 -3.67 13.57 -16.37
N GLN A 37 -3.67 12.62 -15.43
CA GLN A 37 -3.89 11.21 -15.76
C GLN A 37 -4.90 10.54 -14.83
N SER A 38 -5.92 9.95 -15.45
CA SER A 38 -7.07 9.23 -14.94
C SER A 38 -7.09 8.91 -13.44
N SER A 39 -7.99 9.58 -12.74
CA SER A 39 -8.67 9.03 -11.59
C SER A 39 -9.26 7.67 -11.96
N VAL A 40 -8.62 6.57 -11.54
CA VAL A 40 -9.33 5.30 -11.40
C VAL A 40 -10.15 5.41 -10.12
N SER A 41 -11.28 6.09 -10.23
CA SER A 41 -12.40 5.96 -9.31
C SER A 41 -12.98 4.56 -9.52
N CYS A 42 -12.47 3.57 -8.79
CA CYS A 42 -13.01 2.21 -8.82
C CYS A 42 -14.24 2.09 -7.92
N ASN A 43 -15.32 2.80 -8.27
CA ASN A 43 -16.66 2.47 -7.82
C ASN A 43 -17.40 1.76 -8.96
N THR A 44 -16.94 0.56 -9.34
CA THR A 44 -17.76 -0.36 -10.13
C THR A 44 -17.69 -1.75 -9.51
N PRO A 45 -18.83 -2.41 -9.22
CA PRO A 45 -18.87 -3.73 -8.61
C PRO A 45 -18.69 -4.80 -9.69
N SER A 46 -17.59 -4.71 -10.45
CA SER A 46 -17.19 -5.78 -11.37
C SER A 46 -16.03 -6.52 -10.73
N HIS A 47 -16.30 -7.76 -10.34
CA HIS A 47 -15.44 -8.69 -9.62
C HIS A 47 -14.16 -9.12 -10.38
N SER A 48 -13.57 -8.24 -11.19
CA SER A 48 -12.23 -8.47 -11.73
C SER A 48 -11.22 -8.12 -10.65
N TYR A 49 -10.56 -9.13 -10.08
CA TYR A 49 -9.43 -8.99 -9.16
C TYR A 49 -8.23 -8.41 -9.91
N LYS A 50 -8.35 -7.14 -10.33
CA LYS A 50 -7.35 -6.47 -11.16
C LYS A 50 -6.26 -5.92 -10.26
N VAL A 51 -5.02 -6.26 -10.59
CA VAL A 51 -3.84 -5.63 -9.99
C VAL A 51 -3.69 -4.22 -10.58
N LEU A 52 -3.71 -3.21 -9.71
CA LEU A 52 -3.51 -1.80 -10.07
C LEU A 52 -2.02 -1.49 -10.26
N HIS A 53 -1.18 -2.12 -9.47
CA HIS A 53 0.27 -1.92 -9.44
C HIS A 53 0.95 -3.09 -8.73
N THR A 54 2.19 -3.39 -9.14
CA THR A 54 3.05 -4.40 -8.54
C THR A 54 4.43 -3.78 -8.28
N GLU A 55 4.95 -3.94 -7.07
CA GLU A 55 6.33 -3.61 -6.72
C GLU A 55 7.13 -4.87 -6.40
N HIS A 56 8.30 -5.01 -7.02
CA HIS A 56 9.15 -6.18 -6.90
C HIS A 56 10.33 -5.92 -5.95
N PHE A 57 10.51 -6.83 -5.01
CA PHE A 57 11.66 -6.93 -4.11
C PHE A 57 12.43 -8.23 -4.41
N PRO A 58 13.66 -8.39 -3.90
CA PRO A 58 14.43 -9.62 -4.12
C PRO A 58 13.75 -10.91 -3.63
N GLU A 59 12.93 -10.83 -2.57
CA GLU A 59 12.36 -12.00 -1.89
C GLU A 59 10.82 -12.10 -2.03
N PHE A 60 10.17 -11.05 -2.51
CA PHE A 60 8.71 -10.97 -2.63
C PHE A 60 8.29 -9.87 -3.61
N HIS A 61 7.00 -9.84 -3.95
CA HIS A 61 6.39 -8.68 -4.60
C HIS A 61 5.15 -8.23 -3.83
N VAL A 62 4.73 -7.00 -4.05
CA VAL A 62 3.55 -6.41 -3.43
C VAL A 62 2.59 -5.97 -4.53
N ASP A 63 1.36 -6.44 -4.48
CA ASP A 63 0.29 -6.02 -5.37
C ASP A 63 -0.69 -5.10 -4.65
N TRP A 64 -1.09 -4.05 -5.35
CA TRP A 64 -2.20 -3.19 -4.94
C TRP A 64 -3.44 -3.56 -5.74
N HIS A 65 -4.48 -4.02 -5.05
CA HIS A 65 -5.82 -4.23 -5.61
C HIS A 65 -6.77 -3.06 -5.28
N GLY A 66 -6.38 -2.22 -4.32
CA GLY A 66 -7.07 -0.99 -3.95
C GLY A 66 -6.31 -0.22 -2.88
N ILE A 67 -6.84 0.92 -2.43
CA ILE A 67 -6.20 1.74 -1.38
C ILE A 67 -6.04 0.97 -0.06
N ASN A 68 -6.97 0.06 0.26
CA ASN A 68 -6.94 -0.74 1.48
C ASN A 68 -6.71 -2.24 1.22
N ASP A 69 -6.39 -2.62 -0.02
CA ASP A 69 -6.15 -4.02 -0.39
C ASP A 69 -4.77 -4.13 -1.03
N VAL A 70 -3.79 -4.41 -0.18
CA VAL A 70 -2.37 -4.51 -0.52
C VAL A 70 -1.87 -5.86 -0.03
N VAL A 71 -1.33 -6.67 -0.93
CA VAL A 71 -0.96 -8.06 -0.67
C VAL A 71 0.50 -8.27 -1.03
N LEU A 72 1.26 -8.80 -0.08
CA LEU A 72 2.63 -9.26 -0.28
C LEU A 72 2.61 -10.73 -0.68
N TYR A 73 3.30 -11.08 -1.76
CA TYR A 73 3.48 -12.45 -2.24
C TYR A 73 4.96 -12.82 -2.15
N SER A 74 5.27 -13.79 -1.29
CA SER A 74 6.58 -14.45 -1.23
C SER A 74 6.48 -15.86 -1.82
N GLU A 75 7.63 -16.46 -2.15
CA GLU A 75 7.73 -17.84 -2.68
C GLU A 75 6.98 -18.89 -1.83
N TYR A 76 6.84 -18.65 -0.52
CA TYR A 76 6.26 -19.62 0.41
C TYR A 76 4.83 -19.27 0.84
N ARG A 77 4.45 -17.99 0.83
CA ARG A 77 3.16 -17.51 1.35
C ARG A 77 2.83 -16.11 0.86
N HIS A 78 1.55 -15.85 0.62
CA HIS A 78 1.02 -14.48 0.52
C HIS A 78 0.49 -14.00 1.87
N SER A 79 0.66 -12.71 2.15
CA SER A 79 0.19 -12.04 3.37
C SER A 79 -0.39 -10.68 3.03
N LYS A 80 -1.52 -10.31 3.64
CA LYS A 80 -2.03 -8.94 3.54
C LYS A 80 -1.14 -7.99 4.32
N LEU A 81 -1.05 -6.75 3.84
CA LEU A 81 -0.34 -5.68 4.51
C LEU A 81 -1.30 -4.61 5.01
N MET A 82 -1.02 -4.08 6.20
CA MET A 82 -1.76 -2.98 6.81
C MET A 82 -0.83 -1.78 7.02
N ARG A 83 -1.33 -0.58 6.74
CA ARG A 83 -0.58 0.67 6.80
C ARG A 83 -0.90 1.49 8.04
N SER A 84 0.12 2.02 8.70
CA SER A 84 -0.08 3.02 9.76
C SER A 84 -0.48 4.39 9.22
N VAL A 85 -1.62 4.90 9.68
CA VAL A 85 -2.08 6.27 9.44
C VAL A 85 -1.91 7.12 10.70
N THR A 86 -0.72 7.67 10.91
CA THR A 86 -0.58 8.72 11.92
C THR A 86 -0.99 10.06 11.31
N SER A 87 -2.20 10.54 11.60
CA SER A 87 -2.49 11.96 11.43
C SER A 87 -1.58 12.71 12.40
N LYS A 88 -0.67 13.56 11.89
CA LYS A 88 0.01 14.52 12.77
C LYS A 88 -1.07 15.49 13.24
N LEU A 89 -1.67 15.21 14.38
CA LEU A 89 -2.47 16.19 15.11
C LEU A 89 -1.51 17.27 15.59
N GLY A 90 -1.30 18.29 14.77
CA GLY A 90 -0.64 19.51 15.18
C GLY A 90 -1.54 20.18 16.21
N PHE A 91 -1.20 20.05 17.49
CA PHE A 91 -1.72 20.96 18.49
C PHE A 91 -1.10 22.32 18.19
N ALA A 92 -1.90 23.21 17.58
CA ALA A 92 -1.59 24.64 17.59
C ALA A 92 -1.60 25.09 19.05
N LYS A 93 -0.52 25.73 19.48
CA LYS A 93 -0.44 26.47 20.75
C LYS A 93 -0.74 27.94 20.47
#